data_AF-A0A6B2GC38-F1
#
_entry.id   AF-A0A6B2GC38-F1
#
_cell.length_a   1.000
_cell.length_b   1.000
_cell.length_c   1.000
_cell.angle_alpha   90.00
_cell.angle_beta   90.00
_cell.angle_gamma   90.00
#
_symmetry.space_group_name_H-M   'P 1'
#
loop_
_entity.id
_entity.type
_entity.pdbx_description
1 polymer ?
#
loop_
_entity_poly.entity_id
_entity_poly.type
_entity_poly.pdbx_seq_one_letter_code
_entity_poly.pdbx_strand_id
1 'polypeptide(L)'
;TQLDYLNSLLEIDVLNNSVWHQRYQTILKSTGFSEETIKNEIKYIFEKLKICSKNEAAWNYLLGIIPKGKFHEYCFIIHDINELMNDCKSNLEFHKNFKCRHAVDFLVHFRKRLISENIGDVMAIKNKILIVSCFFYSLGL
;
A
#
# COMPACT_ATOMS: atom_id res chain seq x y z
N THR A 1 10.62 -22.56 -3.69
CA THR A 1 10.34 -22.29 -2.26
C THR A 1 8.82 -22.27 -2.03
N GLN A 2 8.35 -22.23 -0.77
CA GLN A 2 6.92 -22.07 -0.49
C GLN A 2 6.36 -20.76 -1.05
N LEU A 3 7.15 -19.68 -1.02
CA LEU A 3 6.76 -18.39 -1.62
C LEU A 3 6.62 -18.48 -3.14
N ASP A 4 7.47 -19.26 -3.82
CA ASP A 4 7.34 -19.46 -5.28
C ASP A 4 6.05 -20.22 -5.64
N TYR A 5 5.65 -21.18 -4.80
CA TYR A 5 4.37 -21.86 -4.97
C TYR A 5 3.19 -20.91 -4.74
N LEU A 6 3.25 -20.05 -3.71
CA LEU A 6 2.20 -19.05 -3.50
C LEU A 6 2.16 -18.00 -4.62
N ASN A 7 3.31 -17.66 -5.18
CA ASN A 7 3.38 -16.78 -6.36
C ASN A 7 2.64 -17.40 -7.55
N SER A 8 2.89 -18.67 -7.87
CA SER A 8 2.20 -19.32 -9.01
C SER A 8 0.68 -19.38 -8.80
N LEU A 9 0.21 -19.57 -7.56
CA LEU A 9 -1.22 -19.49 -7.25
C LEU A 9 -1.79 -18.08 -7.45
N LEU A 10 -1.03 -17.03 -7.10
CA LEU A 10 -1.44 -15.63 -7.34
C LEU A 10 -1.34 -15.20 -8.80
N GLU A 11 -0.58 -15.90 -9.64
CA GLU A 11 -0.67 -15.73 -11.11
C GLU A 11 -1.96 -16.34 -11.68
N ILE A 12 -2.46 -17.43 -11.10
CA ILE A 12 -3.72 -18.07 -11.51
C ILE A 12 -4.92 -17.24 -11.05
N ASP A 13 -4.94 -16.84 -9.78
CA ASP A 13 -5.99 -16.02 -9.21
C ASP A 13 -5.42 -15.02 -8.21
N VAL A 14 -5.23 -13.79 -8.69
CA VAL A 14 -4.73 -12.69 -7.85
C VAL A 14 -5.71 -12.31 -6.74
N LEU A 15 -7.01 -12.61 -6.87
CA LEU A 15 -8.05 -12.29 -5.87
C LEU A 15 -8.18 -13.37 -4.79
N ASN A 16 -7.37 -14.43 -4.83
CA ASN A 16 -7.44 -15.53 -3.88
C ASN A 16 -6.98 -15.10 -2.48
N ASN A 17 -7.93 -14.70 -1.64
CA ASN A 17 -7.68 -14.22 -0.27
C ASN A 17 -6.93 -15.23 0.60
N SER A 18 -7.19 -16.53 0.43
CA SER A 18 -6.50 -17.59 1.18
C SER A 18 -5.02 -17.64 0.86
N VAL A 19 -4.64 -17.38 -0.40
CA VAL A 19 -3.22 -17.36 -0.81
C VAL A 19 -2.51 -16.12 -0.28
N TRP A 20 -3.15 -14.95 -0.30
CA TRP A 20 -2.63 -13.75 0.38
C TRP A 20 -2.43 -13.96 1.88
N HIS A 21 -3.41 -14.58 2.56
CA HIS A 21 -3.29 -14.93 3.97
C HIS A 21 -2.15 -15.91 4.21
N GLN A 22 -2.05 -16.95 3.39
CA GLN A 22 -1.00 -17.95 3.52
C GLN A 22 0.40 -17.35 3.27
N ARG A 23 0.53 -16.42 2.31
CA ARG A 23 1.77 -15.66 2.09
C ARG A 23 2.20 -14.90 3.34
N TYR A 24 1.25 -14.19 3.96
CA TYR A 24 1.52 -13.44 5.19
C TYR A 24 2.04 -14.38 6.29
N GLN A 25 1.37 -15.51 6.50
CA GLN A 25 1.76 -16.52 7.49
C GLN A 25 3.12 -17.14 7.18
N THR A 26 3.41 -17.44 5.92
CA THR A 26 4.69 -18.01 5.49
C THR A 26 5.84 -17.04 5.75
N ILE A 27 5.69 -15.74 5.44
CA ILE A 27 6.71 -14.74 5.72
C ILE A 27 6.88 -14.55 7.24
N LEU A 28 5.78 -14.40 7.96
CA LEU A 28 5.79 -14.21 9.41
C LEU A 28 6.53 -15.33 10.14
N LYS A 29 6.35 -16.59 9.71
CA LYS A 29 6.97 -17.78 10.32
C LYS A 29 8.41 -18.04 9.87
N SER A 30 8.85 -17.42 8.76
CA SER A 30 10.19 -17.64 8.21
C SER A 30 11.12 -16.48 8.56
N THR A 31 11.19 -15.46 7.72
CA THR A 31 12.09 -14.30 7.91
C THR A 31 11.50 -13.25 8.85
N GLY A 32 10.19 -13.28 9.08
CA GLY A 32 9.46 -12.17 9.65
C GLY A 32 9.44 -10.96 8.71
N PHE A 33 8.84 -9.87 9.18
CA PHE A 33 8.76 -8.61 8.44
C PHE A 33 9.90 -7.67 8.85
N SER A 34 11.11 -7.99 8.37
CA SER A 34 12.24 -7.06 8.41
C SER A 34 11.98 -5.87 7.49
N GLU A 35 12.73 -4.77 7.64
CA GLU A 35 12.56 -3.59 6.77
C GLU A 35 12.75 -3.94 5.28
N GLU A 36 13.75 -4.76 4.97
CA GLU A 36 14.02 -5.25 3.61
C GLU A 36 12.87 -6.12 3.10
N THR A 37 12.39 -7.05 3.94
CA THR A 37 11.24 -7.91 3.59
C THR A 37 10.00 -7.06 3.31
N ILE A 38 9.71 -6.05 4.13
CA ILE A 38 8.58 -5.14 3.93
C ILE A 38 8.71 -4.38 2.61
N LYS A 39 9.90 -3.83 2.31
CA LYS A 39 10.15 -3.12 1.04
C LYS A 39 9.93 -4.02 -0.18
N ASN A 40 10.44 -5.25 -0.13
CA ASN A 40 10.24 -6.24 -1.19
C ASN A 40 8.75 -6.62 -1.35
N GLU A 41 8.04 -6.81 -0.25
CA GLU A 41 6.61 -7.12 -0.26
C GLU A 41 5.76 -5.95 -0.76
N ILE A 42 6.08 -4.70 -0.38
CA ILE A 42 5.42 -3.51 -0.92
C ILE A 42 5.52 -3.50 -2.44
N LYS A 43 6.72 -3.71 -3.00
CA LYS A 43 6.93 -3.78 -4.45
C LYS A 43 6.06 -4.88 -5.09
N TYR A 44 6.09 -6.08 -4.53
CA TYR A 44 5.29 -7.21 -4.99
C TYR A 44 3.78 -6.89 -4.98
N ILE A 45 3.28 -6.27 -3.92
CA ILE A 45 1.87 -5.89 -3.80
C ILE A 45 1.49 -4.88 -4.87
N PHE A 46 2.33 -3.85 -5.11
CA PHE A 46 2.05 -2.86 -6.15
C PHE A 46 2.05 -3.49 -7.55
N GLU A 47 2.92 -4.46 -7.84
CA GLU A 47 2.86 -5.24 -9.08
C GLU A 47 1.51 -5.96 -9.24
N LYS A 48 0.97 -6.54 -8.17
CA LYS A 48 -0.36 -7.18 -8.19
C LYS A 48 -1.53 -6.19 -8.26
N LEU A 49 -1.41 -5.02 -7.62
CA LEU A 49 -2.42 -3.96 -7.68
C LEU A 49 -2.49 -3.28 -9.05
N LYS A 50 -1.40 -3.26 -9.82
CA LYS A 50 -1.41 -2.86 -11.23
C LYS A 50 -2.25 -3.80 -12.10
N ILE A 51 -2.30 -5.10 -11.75
CA ILE A 51 -3.14 -6.09 -12.43
C ILE A 51 -4.61 -5.91 -12.02
N CYS A 52 -4.89 -5.82 -10.72
CA CYS A 52 -6.23 -5.65 -10.20
C CYS A 52 -6.26 -4.71 -8.99
N SER A 53 -6.54 -3.43 -9.25
CA SER A 53 -6.61 -2.41 -8.20
C SER A 53 -7.79 -2.63 -7.23
N LYS A 54 -8.79 -3.43 -7.61
CA LYS A 54 -9.94 -3.79 -6.75
C LYS A 54 -9.66 -4.95 -5.78
N ASN A 55 -8.44 -5.47 -5.77
CA ASN A 55 -8.06 -6.59 -4.90
C ASN A 55 -7.98 -6.17 -3.42
N GLU A 56 -9.07 -6.36 -2.68
CA GLU A 56 -9.14 -6.04 -1.25
C GLU A 56 -8.11 -6.79 -0.41
N ALA A 57 -7.81 -8.06 -0.73
CA ALA A 57 -6.84 -8.86 0.00
C ALA A 57 -5.42 -8.26 -0.09
N ALA A 58 -5.03 -7.77 -1.27
CA ALA A 58 -3.75 -7.08 -1.47
C ALA A 58 -3.66 -5.77 -0.67
N TRP A 59 -4.73 -4.97 -0.62
CA TRP A 59 -4.77 -3.74 0.19
C TRP A 59 -4.70 -4.03 1.69
N ASN A 60 -5.43 -5.04 2.16
CA ASN A 60 -5.40 -5.48 3.56
C ASN A 60 -4.02 -6.03 3.93
N TYR A 61 -3.39 -6.77 3.03
CA TYR A 61 -2.02 -7.25 3.19
C TYR A 61 -1.04 -6.08 3.30
N LEU A 62 -1.11 -5.09 2.41
CA LEU A 62 -0.25 -3.89 2.44
C LEU A 62 -0.35 -3.17 3.79
N LEU A 63 -1.55 -3.04 4.33
CA LEU A 63 -1.74 -2.40 5.63
C LEU A 63 -1.20 -3.25 6.77
N GLY A 64 -1.33 -4.57 6.66
CA GLY A 64 -0.97 -5.54 7.70
C GLY A 64 0.53 -5.81 7.84
N ILE A 65 1.33 -5.59 6.80
CA ILE A 65 2.79 -5.77 6.86
C ILE A 65 3.54 -4.59 7.45
N ILE A 66 2.90 -3.41 7.54
CA ILE A 66 3.53 -2.21 8.11
C ILE A 66 3.49 -2.31 9.64
N PRO A 67 4.65 -2.27 10.32
CA PRO A 67 4.68 -2.36 11.77
C PRO A 67 3.98 -1.16 12.42
N LYS A 68 3.29 -1.40 13.54
CA LYS A 68 2.75 -0.32 14.38
C LYS A 68 3.89 0.57 14.87
N GLY A 69 3.69 1.88 14.83
CA GLY A 69 4.71 2.87 15.22
C GLY A 69 5.66 3.26 14.07
N LYS A 70 5.56 2.61 12.91
CA LYS A 70 6.49 2.78 11.78
C LYS A 70 5.81 3.27 10.50
N PHE A 71 4.52 3.63 10.50
CA PHE A 71 3.84 4.09 9.28
C PHE A 71 4.52 5.32 8.66
N HIS A 72 5.12 6.17 9.49
CA HIS A 72 5.88 7.34 9.02
C HIS A 72 7.09 6.98 8.15
N GLU A 73 7.71 5.82 8.35
CA GLU A 73 8.84 5.31 7.54
C GLU A 73 8.40 4.90 6.13
N TYR A 74 7.10 4.65 5.94
CA TYR A 74 6.52 4.16 4.68
C TYR A 74 5.59 5.18 4.00
N CYS A 75 5.76 6.48 4.28
CA CYS A 75 4.93 7.55 3.68
C CYS A 75 4.96 7.57 2.15
N PHE A 76 6.03 7.05 1.52
CA PHE A 76 6.13 6.94 0.06
C PHE A 76 4.99 6.11 -0.56
N ILE A 77 4.39 5.18 0.17
CA ILE A 77 3.23 4.40 -0.29
C ILE A 77 2.07 5.33 -0.69
N ILE A 78 1.91 6.48 -0.04
CA ILE A 78 0.87 7.46 -0.41
C ILE A 78 1.12 8.01 -1.82
N HIS A 79 2.38 8.28 -2.18
CA HIS A 79 2.77 8.70 -3.52
C HIS A 79 2.44 7.60 -4.54
N ASP A 80 2.90 6.38 -4.29
CA ASP A 80 2.75 5.25 -5.20
C ASP A 80 1.27 4.90 -5.45
N ILE A 81 0.41 5.03 -4.44
CA ILE A 81 -1.04 4.87 -4.60
C ILE A 81 -1.61 5.97 -5.50
N ASN A 82 -1.18 7.22 -5.34
CA ASN A 82 -1.68 8.31 -6.18
C ASN A 82 -1.25 8.12 -7.64
N GLU A 83 -0.02 7.68 -7.88
CA GLU A 83 0.49 7.33 -9.22
C GLU A 83 -0.33 6.20 -9.84
N LEU A 84 -0.48 5.07 -9.12
CA LEU A 84 -1.31 3.94 -9.53
C LEU A 84 -2.74 4.37 -9.89
N MET A 85 -3.33 5.27 -9.10
CA MET A 85 -4.69 5.77 -9.31
C MET A 85 -4.81 6.79 -10.45
N ASN A 86 -3.71 7.43 -10.86
CA ASN A 86 -3.67 8.34 -12.00
C ASN A 86 -3.45 7.58 -13.31
N ASP A 87 -2.60 6.56 -13.32
CA ASP A 87 -2.40 5.66 -14.46
C ASP A 87 -3.71 4.96 -14.85
N CYS A 88 -4.57 4.65 -13.87
CA CYS A 88 -5.89 4.08 -14.13
C CYS A 88 -6.88 5.04 -14.83
N LYS A 89 -6.57 6.33 -14.98
CA LYS A 89 -7.47 7.33 -15.61
C LYS A 89 -7.19 7.55 -17.10
N SER A 90 -6.01 7.18 -17.60
CA SER A 90 -5.62 7.42 -19.01
C SER A 90 -6.23 6.40 -19.99
N ASN A 91 -6.74 5.27 -19.49
CA ASN A 91 -7.44 4.27 -20.28
C ASN A 91 -8.95 4.32 -19.99
N LEU A 92 -9.72 4.75 -21.00
CA LEU A 92 -11.19 4.88 -21.09
C LEU A 92 -11.80 6.21 -20.63
N GLU A 93 -12.03 7.07 -21.63
CA GLU A 93 -13.14 8.03 -21.69
C GLU A 93 -14.49 7.31 -21.48
N PHE A 94 -14.87 6.97 -20.25
CA PHE A 94 -16.30 6.87 -19.85
C PHE A 94 -16.55 6.70 -18.34
N HIS A 95 -15.53 6.50 -17.51
CA HIS A 95 -15.70 6.40 -16.05
C HIS A 95 -14.92 7.47 -15.29
N LYS A 96 -15.31 8.74 -15.48
CA LYS A 96 -14.97 9.78 -14.49
C LYS A 96 -15.58 9.33 -13.14
N ASN A 97 -14.72 9.10 -12.13
CA ASN A 97 -15.05 8.94 -10.70
C ASN A 97 -15.41 7.58 -10.09
N PHE A 98 -14.88 6.45 -10.56
CA PHE A 98 -14.71 5.29 -9.67
C PHE A 98 -13.28 5.18 -9.16
N LYS A 99 -12.89 6.08 -8.22
CA LYS A 99 -11.72 5.83 -7.37
C LYS A 99 -11.90 4.44 -6.75
N CYS A 100 -10.90 3.56 -6.84
CA CYS A 100 -10.95 2.28 -6.17
C CYS A 100 -11.23 2.52 -4.68
N ARG A 101 -12.38 2.07 -4.19
CA ARG A 101 -12.80 2.28 -2.79
C ARG A 101 -11.72 1.80 -1.82
N HIS A 102 -11.06 0.68 -2.14
CA HIS A 102 -10.03 0.09 -1.30
C HIS A 102 -8.77 0.97 -1.21
N ALA A 103 -8.40 1.67 -2.29
CA ALA A 103 -7.31 2.63 -2.27
C ALA A 103 -7.67 3.85 -1.38
N VAL A 104 -8.90 4.35 -1.48
CA VAL A 104 -9.38 5.45 -0.63
C VAL A 104 -9.44 5.01 0.84
N ASP A 105 -10.02 3.85 1.11
CA ASP A 105 -10.13 3.26 2.44
C ASP A 105 -8.73 3.04 3.04
N PHE A 106 -7.79 2.49 2.26
CA PHE A 106 -6.39 2.34 2.66
C PHE A 106 -5.78 3.68 3.05
N LEU A 107 -5.90 4.71 2.20
CA LEU A 107 -5.32 6.03 2.47
C LEU A 107 -5.91 6.69 3.73
N VAL A 108 -7.20 6.47 4.01
CA VAL A 108 -7.83 6.93 5.26
C VAL A 108 -7.25 6.19 6.46
N HIS A 109 -7.14 4.86 6.40
CA HIS A 109 -6.57 4.05 7.47
C HIS A 109 -5.10 4.39 7.72
N PHE A 110 -4.30 4.52 6.66
CA PHE A 110 -2.90 4.89 6.73
C PHE A 110 -2.72 6.24 7.42
N ARG A 111 -3.52 7.25 7.05
CA ARG A 111 -3.49 8.57 7.70
C ARG A 111 -3.93 8.51 9.16
N LYS A 112 -4.97 7.73 9.49
CA LYS A 112 -5.37 7.50 10.89
C LYS A 112 -4.24 6.88 11.69
N ARG A 113 -3.48 5.94 11.11
CA ARG A 113 -2.32 5.30 11.74
C ARG A 113 -1.21 6.30 11.99
N LEU A 114 -0.81 7.08 10.98
CA LEU A 114 0.16 8.17 11.14
C LEU A 114 -0.24 9.13 12.27
N ILE A 115 -1.53 9.47 12.37
CA ILE A 115 -2.03 10.34 13.44
C ILE A 115 -1.93 9.64 14.80
N SER A 116 -2.33 8.36 14.87
CA SER A 116 -2.31 7.58 16.11
C SER A 116 -0.91 7.19 16.60
N GLU A 117 0.10 7.20 15.74
CA GLU A 117 1.49 6.95 16.15
C GLU A 117 2.10 8.16 16.87
N ASN A 118 1.46 9.32 16.77
CA ASN A 118 1.93 10.58 17.34
C ASN A 118 0.87 11.18 18.27
N ILE A 119 0.31 10.36 19.17
CA ILE A 119 -0.79 10.70 20.10
C ILE A 119 -0.43 11.94 20.92
N GLY A 120 -0.77 13.15 20.42
CA GLY A 120 -0.59 14.40 21.17
C GLY A 120 -0.20 15.64 20.36
N ASP A 121 0.33 15.50 19.13
CA ASP A 121 0.70 16.69 18.34
C ASP A 121 0.30 16.59 16.86
N VAL A 122 -0.90 17.10 16.58
CA VAL A 122 -1.47 17.24 15.23
C VAL A 122 -0.61 18.18 14.35
N MET A 123 0.14 19.12 14.93
CA MET A 123 1.00 20.05 14.19
C MET A 123 2.26 19.36 13.65
N ALA A 124 2.90 18.48 14.42
CA ALA A 124 4.05 17.69 13.94
C ALA A 124 3.68 16.79 12.76
N ILE A 125 2.47 16.19 12.79
CA ILE A 125 1.93 15.41 11.66
C ILE A 125 1.61 16.31 10.46
N LYS A 126 0.95 17.46 10.69
CA LYS A 126 0.68 18.44 9.62
C LYS A 126 1.97 18.86 8.93
N ASN A 127 3.04 19.14 9.68
CA ASN A 127 4.33 19.51 9.10
C ASN A 127 4.98 18.36 8.32
N LYS A 128 4.90 17.10 8.77
CA LYS A 128 5.42 15.96 8.00
C LYS A 128 4.61 15.68 6.72
N ILE A 129 3.28 15.73 6.80
CA ILE A 129 2.40 15.61 5.62
C ILE A 129 2.65 16.79 4.67
N LEU A 130 2.80 18.01 5.21
CA LEU A 130 3.10 19.21 4.42
C LEU A 130 4.47 19.12 3.75
N ILE A 131 5.51 18.64 4.42
CA ILE A 131 6.84 18.43 3.81
C ILE A 131 6.76 17.43 2.66
N VAL A 132 6.00 16.33 2.84
CA VAL A 132 5.77 15.37 1.75
C VAL A 132 4.95 16.00 0.61
N SER A 133 4.02 16.91 0.90
CA SER A 133 3.28 17.66 -0.14
C SER A 133 4.06 18.85 -0.73
N CYS A 134 5.02 19.44 -0.01
CA CYS A 134 5.81 20.60 -0.44
C CYS A 134 6.95 20.20 -1.38
N PHE A 135 7.42 18.95 -1.32
CA PHE A 135 8.28 18.40 -2.37
C PHE A 135 7.63 18.46 -3.77
N PHE A 136 6.30 18.49 -3.85
CA PHE A 136 5.58 18.66 -5.12
C PHE A 136 5.54 20.11 -5.61
N TYR A 137 5.62 21.11 -4.72
CA TYR A 137 5.63 22.52 -5.14
C TYR A 137 7.02 23.01 -5.58
N SER A 138 8.10 22.37 -5.12
CA SER A 138 9.48 22.72 -5.51
C SER A 138 9.91 22.14 -6.87
N LEU A 139 9.09 21.31 -7.52
CA LEU A 139 9.35 20.75 -8.86
C LEU A 139 8.48 21.34 -9.97
N GLY A 140 7.73 22.41 -9.70
CA GLY A 140 7.17 23.28 -10.73
C GLY A 140 6.23 22.60 -11.74
N LEU A 141 5.08 22.13 -11.27
CA LEU A 141 3.84 22.19 -12.04
C LEU A 141 3.01 23.39 -11.59
#